data_AF-A0A8S9J8H5-F1
#
_entry.id   AF-A0A8S9J8H5-F1
#
_cell.length_a   1.000
_cell.length_b   1.000
_cell.length_c   1.000
_cell.angle_alpha   90.00
_cell.angle_beta   90.00
_cell.angle_gamma   90.00
#
_symmetry.space_group_name_H-M   'P 1'
#
loop_
_entity.id
_entity.type
_entity.pdbx_description
1 polymer ?
#
loop_
_entity_poly.entity_id
_entity_poly.type
_entity_poly.pdbx_seq_one_letter_code
_entity_poly.pdbx_strand_id
1 'polypeptide(L)'
;MMNQSGLQFNEDQMLKIVDRLGRKRSWKQALAVVHWVYSDKKRKHLRSRFVYTKLLSVLGFARRHEEALQIFYQMLGDRQLYPDMAAYHSVAVTLGQAGFLKELLKVIERMRQKPTKLIKTLRQKNWDPVLEPDVVVYNAILNACVPSRQWKAVSWVFIELRKNGLRPNGATYGLAMEVMLESGKYDRVYEFFRKMKSSGEAPKAITYKVLVRALWRENKIEEAVEAVRDMEQKGVIGTGSVYYELACCLCNNGRWREAMLEASSPS
;
A
#
# COMPACT_ATOMS: atom_id res chain seq x y z
N MET A 1 -14.23 16.46 -30.19
CA MET A 1 -13.49 16.76 -31.43
C MET A 1 -12.12 16.09 -31.43
N MET A 2 -12.02 14.75 -31.49
CA MET A 2 -10.71 14.06 -31.61
C MET A 2 -10.72 12.88 -32.60
N ASN A 3 -11.81 12.66 -33.36
CA ASN A 3 -11.94 11.50 -34.26
C ASN A 3 -11.23 11.65 -35.62
N GLN A 4 -10.45 12.71 -35.86
CA GLN A 4 -9.86 13.01 -37.18
C GLN A 4 -8.32 13.09 -37.21
N SER A 5 -7.62 12.86 -36.10
CA SER A 5 -6.18 13.19 -36.04
C SER A 5 -5.22 12.16 -36.65
N GLY A 6 -5.67 10.98 -37.09
CA GLY A 6 -4.78 9.96 -37.68
C GLY A 6 -3.65 9.44 -36.76
N LEU A 7 -3.57 9.94 -35.52
CA LEU A 7 -2.52 9.63 -34.56
C LEU A 7 -2.65 8.16 -34.11
N GLN A 8 -1.65 7.36 -34.48
CA GLN A 8 -1.41 6.05 -33.88
C GLN A 8 -0.59 6.25 -32.61
N PHE A 9 -1.12 5.79 -31.48
CA PHE A 9 -0.40 5.78 -30.22
C PHE A 9 0.18 4.39 -30.01
N ASN A 10 1.49 4.29 -29.88
CA ASN A 10 2.15 3.06 -29.46
C ASN A 10 2.17 2.94 -27.92
N GLU A 11 2.57 1.78 -27.40
CA GLU A 11 2.58 1.49 -25.96
C GLU A 11 3.43 2.50 -25.16
N ASP A 12 4.63 2.82 -25.65
CA ASP A 12 5.56 3.75 -24.98
C ASP A 12 4.99 5.16 -24.90
N GLN A 13 4.38 5.66 -25.98
CA GLN A 13 3.69 6.95 -25.99
C GLN A 13 2.53 6.96 -24.99
N MET A 14 1.75 5.87 -24.94
CA MET A 14 0.65 5.76 -23.98
C MET A 14 1.15 5.76 -22.53
N LEU A 15 2.21 5.02 -22.23
CA LEU A 15 2.82 4.99 -20.90
C LEU A 15 3.31 6.39 -20.48
N LYS A 16 3.99 7.12 -21.37
CA LYS A 16 4.46 8.49 -21.13
C LYS A 16 3.30 9.46 -20.87
N ILE A 17 2.22 9.36 -21.64
CA ILE A 17 1.04 10.23 -21.47
C ILE A 17 0.36 9.94 -20.13
N VAL A 18 0.11 8.67 -19.81
CA VAL A 18 -0.53 8.26 -18.55
C VAL A 18 0.33 8.65 -17.35
N ASP A 19 1.65 8.45 -17.41
CA ASP A 19 2.58 8.87 -16.35
C ASP A 19 2.55 10.39 -16.14
N ARG A 20 2.63 11.17 -17.22
CA ARG A 20 2.61 12.64 -17.16
C ARG A 20 1.29 13.17 -16.58
N LEU A 21 0.15 12.59 -16.98
CA LEU A 21 -1.15 12.96 -16.43
C LEU A 21 -1.30 12.53 -14.97
N GLY A 22 -0.73 11.38 -14.59
CA GLY A 22 -0.64 10.92 -13.21
C GLY A 22 0.12 11.90 -12.32
N ARG A 23 1.30 12.37 -12.76
CA ARG A 23 2.08 13.39 -12.03
C ARG A 23 1.32 14.72 -11.87
N LYS A 24 0.49 15.09 -12.86
CA LYS A 24 -0.41 16.25 -12.79
C LYS A 24 -1.70 15.99 -11.98
N ARG A 25 -1.84 14.83 -11.33
CA ARG A 25 -3.06 14.40 -10.60
C ARG A 25 -4.35 14.43 -11.44
N SER A 26 -4.21 14.38 -12.77
CA SER A 26 -5.33 14.48 -13.72
C SER A 26 -5.84 13.09 -14.12
N TRP A 27 -6.22 12.29 -13.12
CA TRP A 27 -6.60 10.88 -13.32
C TRP A 27 -7.79 10.69 -14.28
N LYS A 28 -8.77 11.62 -14.26
CA LYS A 28 -9.92 11.59 -15.20
C LYS A 28 -9.46 11.70 -16.65
N GLN A 29 -8.48 12.55 -16.92
CA GLN A 29 -7.90 12.70 -18.26
C GLN A 29 -7.10 11.46 -18.64
N ALA A 30 -6.31 10.90 -17.72
CA ALA A 30 -5.59 9.64 -17.97
C ALA A 30 -6.55 8.50 -18.34
N LEU A 31 -7.63 8.36 -17.57
CA LEU A 31 -8.69 7.39 -17.81
C LEU A 31 -9.38 7.63 -19.17
N ALA A 32 -9.77 8.87 -19.46
CA ALA A 32 -10.40 9.23 -20.73
C ALA A 32 -9.51 8.94 -21.95
N VAL A 33 -8.21 9.25 -21.87
CA VAL A 33 -7.25 8.98 -22.95
C VAL A 33 -7.11 7.48 -23.19
N VAL A 34 -6.95 6.67 -22.14
CA VAL A 34 -6.85 5.21 -22.26
C VAL A 34 -8.13 4.61 -22.84
N HIS A 35 -9.31 5.03 -22.37
CA HIS A 35 -10.58 4.58 -22.93
C HIS A 35 -10.75 5.00 -24.39
N TRP A 36 -10.41 6.25 -24.73
CA TRP A 36 -10.54 6.72 -26.11
C TRP A 36 -9.63 5.94 -27.06
N VAL A 37 -8.35 5.76 -26.73
CA VAL A 37 -7.40 5.01 -27.58
C VAL A 37 -7.82 3.55 -27.76
N TYR A 38 -8.35 2.90 -26.72
CA TYR A 38 -8.65 1.46 -26.74
C TYR A 38 -10.14 1.10 -26.89
N SER A 39 -11.03 2.08 -27.09
CA SER A 39 -12.45 1.86 -27.38
C SER A 39 -12.73 1.60 -28.86
N ASP A 40 -11.85 2.06 -29.76
CA ASP A 40 -11.93 1.79 -31.18
C ASP A 40 -11.76 0.29 -31.46
N LYS A 41 -12.76 -0.33 -32.11
CA LYS A 41 -12.74 -1.75 -32.47
C LYS A 41 -11.51 -2.12 -33.31
N LYS A 42 -11.02 -1.19 -34.14
CA LYS A 42 -9.82 -1.40 -34.98
C LYS A 42 -8.53 -1.46 -34.16
N ARG A 43 -8.50 -0.82 -32.97
CA ARG A 43 -7.32 -0.68 -32.11
C ARG A 43 -7.32 -1.63 -30.91
N LYS A 44 -8.28 -2.55 -30.83
CA LYS A 44 -8.36 -3.52 -29.72
C LYS A 44 -7.09 -4.35 -29.54
N HIS A 45 -6.44 -4.73 -30.65
CA HIS A 45 -5.21 -5.51 -30.62
C HIS A 45 -3.99 -4.73 -30.09
N LEU A 46 -4.06 -3.40 -30.00
CA LEU A 46 -3.00 -2.54 -29.46
C LEU A 46 -3.10 -2.36 -27.94
N ARG A 47 -4.10 -2.95 -27.30
CA ARG A 47 -4.29 -2.90 -25.86
C ARG A 47 -3.06 -3.46 -25.14
N SER A 48 -2.53 -2.66 -24.21
CA SER A 48 -1.36 -3.04 -23.43
C SER A 48 -1.72 -3.25 -21.98
N ARG A 49 -1.39 -4.43 -21.43
CA ARG A 49 -1.49 -4.69 -19.98
C ARG A 49 -0.70 -3.66 -19.17
N PHE A 50 0.46 -3.22 -19.66
CA PHE A 50 1.33 -2.28 -18.95
C PHE A 50 0.70 -0.90 -18.83
N VAL A 51 0.00 -0.43 -19.87
CA VAL A 51 -0.75 0.84 -19.84
C VAL A 51 -1.88 0.77 -18.82
N TYR A 52 -2.58 -0.36 -18.75
CA TYR A 52 -3.65 -0.58 -17.76
C TYR A 52 -3.09 -0.68 -16.33
N THR A 53 -1.99 -1.40 -16.11
CA THR A 53 -1.28 -1.44 -14.81
C THR A 53 -0.84 -0.04 -14.38
N LYS A 54 -0.31 0.76 -15.31
CA LYS A 54 0.06 2.15 -15.03
C LYS A 54 -1.15 3.01 -14.68
N LEU A 55 -2.27 2.83 -15.37
CA LEU A 55 -3.54 3.50 -15.05
C LEU A 55 -4.04 3.12 -13.64
N LEU A 56 -3.97 1.85 -13.26
CA LEU A 56 -4.29 1.40 -11.89
C LEU A 56 -3.43 2.12 -10.85
N SER A 57 -2.12 2.23 -11.09
CA SER A 57 -1.22 3.01 -10.21
C SER A 57 -1.63 4.48 -10.10
N VAL A 58 -2.00 5.14 -11.21
CA VAL A 58 -2.49 6.53 -11.22
C VAL A 58 -3.79 6.67 -10.42
N LEU A 59 -4.72 5.74 -10.57
CA LEU A 59 -5.98 5.71 -9.80
C LEU A 59 -5.71 5.49 -8.31
N GLY A 60 -4.75 4.63 -7.97
CA GLY A 60 -4.29 4.42 -6.60
C GLY A 60 -3.76 5.68 -5.94
N PHE A 61 -2.86 6.42 -6.62
CA PHE A 61 -2.39 7.71 -6.14
C PHE A 61 -3.50 8.76 -5.98
N ALA A 62 -4.54 8.69 -6.81
CA ALA A 62 -5.72 9.54 -6.72
C ALA A 62 -6.78 9.04 -5.72
N ARG A 63 -6.53 7.93 -5.00
CA ARG A 63 -7.47 7.26 -4.08
C ARG A 63 -8.81 6.87 -4.71
N ARG A 64 -8.81 6.58 -6.01
CA ARG A 64 -9.98 6.20 -6.82
C ARG A 64 -10.12 4.68 -6.89
N HIS A 65 -10.48 4.07 -5.76
CA HIS A 65 -10.54 2.61 -5.59
C HIS A 65 -11.69 1.96 -6.37
N GLU A 66 -12.83 2.62 -6.52
CA GLU A 66 -13.97 2.13 -7.33
C GLU A 66 -13.56 2.00 -8.81
N GLU A 67 -12.98 3.05 -9.37
CA GLU A 67 -12.49 3.03 -10.75
C GLU A 67 -11.33 2.04 -10.92
N ALA A 68 -10.44 1.93 -9.95
CA ALA A 68 -9.36 0.94 -9.98
C ALA A 68 -9.91 -0.49 -10.01
N LEU A 69 -10.93 -0.80 -9.22
CA LEU A 69 -11.60 -2.11 -9.25
C LEU A 69 -12.30 -2.36 -10.59
N GLN A 70 -13.00 -1.36 -11.13
CA GLN A 70 -13.66 -1.49 -12.44
C GLN A 70 -12.65 -1.83 -13.54
N ILE A 71 -11.52 -1.11 -13.59
CA ILE A 71 -10.44 -1.37 -14.55
C ILE A 71 -9.82 -2.76 -14.30
N PHE A 72 -9.60 -3.13 -13.05
CA PHE A 72 -9.03 -4.45 -12.72
C PHE A 72 -9.94 -5.61 -13.12
N TYR A 73 -11.25 -5.51 -12.87
CA TYR A 73 -12.21 -6.54 -13.31
C TYR A 73 -12.37 -6.56 -14.84
N GLN A 74 -12.21 -5.42 -15.51
CA GLN A 74 -12.11 -5.39 -16.97
C GLN A 74 -10.87 -6.16 -17.45
N MET A 75 -9.71 -5.97 -16.80
CA MET A 75 -8.49 -6.73 -17.12
C MET A 75 -8.67 -8.23 -16.92
N LEU A 76 -9.36 -8.68 -15.86
CA LEU A 76 -9.63 -10.10 -15.61
C LEU A 76 -10.48 -10.77 -16.72
N GLY A 77 -11.30 -9.99 -17.42
CA GLY A 77 -12.13 -10.47 -18.53
C GLY A 77 -11.45 -10.49 -19.90
N ASP A 78 -10.26 -9.90 -20.02
CA ASP A 78 -9.56 -9.72 -21.30
C ASP A 78 -8.18 -10.39 -21.24
N ARG A 79 -7.97 -11.41 -22.08
CA ARG A 79 -6.73 -12.21 -22.10
C ARG A 79 -5.49 -11.34 -22.36
N GLN A 80 -5.58 -10.35 -23.23
CA GLN A 80 -4.43 -9.50 -23.57
C GLN A 80 -4.05 -8.58 -22.41
N LEU A 81 -5.03 -8.25 -21.57
CA LEU A 81 -4.88 -7.36 -20.42
C LEU A 81 -4.77 -8.10 -19.10
N TYR A 82 -4.72 -9.44 -19.11
CA TYR A 82 -4.87 -10.23 -17.88
C TYR A 82 -3.86 -9.77 -16.82
N PRO A 83 -4.31 -9.47 -15.57
CA PRO A 83 -3.46 -8.87 -14.56
C PRO A 83 -2.22 -9.72 -14.24
N ASP A 84 -1.08 -9.05 -14.18
CA ASP A 84 0.16 -9.62 -13.65
C ASP A 84 0.36 -9.17 -12.19
N MET A 85 1.47 -9.57 -11.58
CA MET A 85 1.78 -9.24 -10.19
C MET A 85 1.74 -7.72 -9.92
N ALA A 86 2.21 -6.91 -10.86
CA ALA A 86 2.23 -5.45 -10.72
C ALA A 86 0.83 -4.84 -10.73
N ALA A 87 -0.10 -5.37 -11.53
CA ALA A 87 -1.51 -5.00 -11.48
C ALA A 87 -2.15 -5.36 -10.13
N TYR A 88 -1.89 -6.57 -9.62
CA TYR A 88 -2.35 -7.00 -8.30
C TYR A 88 -1.79 -6.12 -7.18
N HIS A 89 -0.49 -5.81 -7.19
CA HIS A 89 0.12 -4.87 -6.24
C HIS A 89 -0.55 -3.50 -6.27
N SER A 90 -0.78 -2.95 -7.46
CA SER A 90 -1.39 -1.62 -7.62
C SER A 90 -2.78 -1.56 -7.00
N VAL A 91 -3.63 -2.56 -7.26
CA VAL A 91 -4.98 -2.63 -6.69
C VAL A 91 -4.93 -2.94 -5.20
N ALA A 92 -4.06 -3.85 -4.77
CA ALA A 92 -3.91 -4.22 -3.37
C ALA A 92 -3.53 -3.00 -2.52
N VAL A 93 -2.50 -2.26 -2.92
CA VAL A 93 -2.08 -1.03 -2.23
C VAL A 93 -3.21 0.00 -2.21
N THR A 94 -3.93 0.16 -3.32
CA THR A 94 -5.06 1.10 -3.42
C THR A 94 -6.18 0.76 -2.42
N LEU A 95 -6.60 -0.51 -2.36
CA LEU A 95 -7.63 -0.98 -1.42
C LEU A 95 -7.12 -0.96 0.02
N GLY A 96 -5.86 -1.30 0.23
CA GLY A 96 -5.14 -1.25 1.50
C GLY A 96 -5.21 0.14 2.13
N GLN A 97 -4.79 1.17 1.38
CA GLN A 97 -4.81 2.55 1.82
C GLN A 97 -6.22 3.11 2.07
N ALA A 98 -7.22 2.56 1.38
CA ALA A 98 -8.61 2.98 1.49
C ALA A 98 -9.41 2.21 2.56
N GLY A 99 -8.84 1.18 3.20
CA GLY A 99 -9.51 0.41 4.26
C GLY A 99 -10.48 -0.67 3.76
N PHE A 100 -10.52 -0.97 2.46
CA PHE A 100 -11.46 -1.92 1.85
C PHE A 100 -10.98 -3.37 1.97
N LEU A 101 -10.94 -3.89 3.20
CA LEU A 101 -10.44 -5.23 3.48
C LEU A 101 -11.24 -6.33 2.75
N LYS A 102 -12.58 -6.23 2.70
CA LYS A 102 -13.44 -7.26 2.11
C LYS A 102 -13.18 -7.40 0.61
N GLU A 103 -13.07 -6.27 -0.08
CA GLU A 103 -12.77 -6.18 -1.51
C GLU A 103 -11.36 -6.67 -1.80
N LEU A 104 -10.40 -6.31 -0.94
CA LEU A 104 -9.01 -6.78 -1.05
C LEU A 104 -8.92 -8.31 -0.94
N LEU A 105 -9.61 -8.91 0.03
CA LEU A 105 -9.66 -10.37 0.17
C LEU A 105 -10.26 -11.05 -1.07
N LYS A 106 -11.32 -10.47 -1.66
CA LYS A 106 -11.88 -10.96 -2.93
C LYS A 106 -10.85 -10.90 -4.07
N VAL A 107 -10.08 -9.81 -4.18
CA VAL A 107 -9.00 -9.67 -5.18
C VAL A 107 -7.93 -10.76 -4.98
N ILE A 108 -7.55 -11.03 -3.73
CA ILE A 108 -6.58 -12.07 -3.38
C ILE A 108 -7.11 -13.48 -3.72
N GLU A 109 -8.38 -13.75 -3.44
CA GLU A 109 -9.01 -15.01 -3.85
C GLU A 109 -8.99 -15.19 -5.37
N ARG A 110 -9.20 -14.11 -6.14
CA ARG A 110 -9.08 -14.14 -7.61
C ARG A 110 -7.67 -14.45 -8.09
N MET A 111 -6.65 -13.95 -7.38
CA MET A 111 -5.23 -14.18 -7.68
C MET A 111 -4.87 -15.68 -7.71
N ARG A 112 -5.47 -16.45 -6.79
CA ARG A 112 -5.26 -17.90 -6.64
C ARG A 112 -6.14 -18.76 -7.56
N GLN A 113 -7.14 -18.17 -8.21
CA GLN A 113 -8.09 -18.89 -9.04
C GLN A 113 -7.59 -18.99 -10.49
N LYS A 114 -7.79 -20.16 -11.11
CA LYS A 114 -7.60 -20.29 -12.56
C LYS A 114 -8.60 -19.40 -13.30
N PRO A 115 -8.22 -18.78 -14.43
CA PRO A 115 -9.11 -17.93 -15.21
C PRO A 115 -10.38 -18.65 -15.64
N THR A 116 -11.43 -17.90 -15.91
CA THR A 116 -12.72 -18.41 -16.37
C THR A 116 -12.58 -19.26 -17.63
N LYS A 117 -13.48 -20.23 -17.82
CA LYS A 117 -13.45 -21.19 -18.95
C LYS A 117 -13.38 -20.51 -20.33
N LEU A 118 -13.97 -19.33 -20.48
CA LEU A 118 -13.91 -18.52 -21.71
C LEU A 118 -12.48 -18.17 -22.15
N ILE A 119 -11.57 -17.95 -21.19
CA ILE A 119 -10.15 -17.65 -21.47
C ILE A 119 -9.36 -18.95 -21.70
N LYS A 120 -9.79 -20.06 -21.08
CA LYS A 120 -9.15 -21.39 -21.18
C LYS A 120 -9.22 -21.99 -22.57
N THR A 121 -10.21 -21.69 -23.40
CA THR A 121 -10.38 -22.27 -24.75
C THR A 121 -9.31 -21.81 -25.75
N LEU A 122 -8.58 -20.73 -25.47
CA LEU A 122 -7.57 -20.14 -26.38
C LEU A 122 -6.14 -20.68 -26.14
N ARG A 123 -5.98 -21.83 -25.47
CA ARG A 123 -4.72 -22.36 -24.91
C ARG A 123 -3.48 -22.19 -25.80
N GLN A 124 -2.51 -21.42 -25.32
CA GLN A 124 -1.09 -21.69 -25.57
C GLN A 124 -0.62 -22.67 -24.49
N LYS A 125 0.26 -23.62 -24.81
CA LYS A 125 0.65 -24.73 -23.93
C LYS A 125 1.34 -24.31 -22.61
N ASN A 126 1.81 -23.06 -22.47
CA ASN A 126 2.74 -22.64 -21.40
C ASN A 126 2.30 -21.40 -20.59
N TRP A 127 1.01 -21.04 -20.55
CA TRP A 127 0.53 -19.89 -19.78
C TRP A 127 -0.18 -20.32 -18.49
N ASP A 128 0.45 -20.08 -17.34
CA ASP A 128 -0.17 -20.20 -16.00
C ASP A 128 -0.29 -18.81 -15.36
N PRO A 129 -1.52 -18.29 -15.23
CA PRO A 129 -1.77 -16.97 -14.65
C PRO A 129 -2.12 -17.01 -13.16
N VAL A 130 -2.11 -18.19 -12.53
CA VAL A 130 -2.30 -18.27 -11.08
C VAL A 130 -1.09 -17.65 -10.40
N LEU A 131 -1.33 -16.74 -9.47
CA LEU A 131 -0.29 -16.07 -8.70
C LEU A 131 -0.55 -16.30 -7.21
N GLU A 132 0.52 -16.31 -6.42
CA GLU A 132 0.44 -16.36 -4.96
C GLU A 132 0.72 -14.98 -4.35
N PRO A 133 -0.05 -14.55 -3.32
CA PRO A 133 0.20 -13.30 -2.62
C PRO A 133 1.62 -13.23 -2.05
N ASP A 134 2.28 -12.10 -2.26
CA ASP A 134 3.59 -11.82 -1.68
C ASP A 134 3.49 -10.84 -0.50
N VAL A 135 4.64 -10.45 0.04
CA VAL A 135 4.73 -9.54 1.19
C VAL A 135 4.02 -8.21 0.93
N VAL A 136 4.01 -7.70 -0.32
CA VAL A 136 3.32 -6.44 -0.66
C VAL A 136 1.81 -6.60 -0.53
N VAL A 137 1.26 -7.71 -1.01
CA VAL A 137 -0.18 -8.01 -0.90
C VAL A 137 -0.59 -8.21 0.57
N TYR A 138 0.22 -8.94 1.36
CA TYR A 138 -0.04 -9.10 2.80
C TYR A 138 0.08 -7.78 3.58
N ASN A 139 1.03 -6.91 3.21
CA ASN A 139 1.13 -5.58 3.79
C ASN A 139 -0.11 -4.73 3.47
N ALA A 140 -0.68 -4.84 2.26
CA ALA A 140 -1.92 -4.15 1.93
C ALA A 140 -3.10 -4.59 2.83
N ILE A 141 -3.17 -5.87 3.22
CA ILE A 141 -4.17 -6.38 4.17
C ILE A 141 -4.00 -5.71 5.53
N LEU A 142 -2.77 -5.65 6.05
CA LEU A 142 -2.49 -4.97 7.32
C LEU A 142 -2.90 -3.49 7.25
N ASN A 143 -2.58 -2.81 6.15
CA ASN A 143 -2.97 -1.41 5.95
C ASN A 143 -4.50 -1.23 5.96
N ALA A 144 -5.26 -2.11 5.28
CA ALA A 144 -6.73 -2.06 5.30
C ALA A 144 -7.33 -2.32 6.70
N CYS A 145 -6.60 -3.00 7.57
CA CYS A 145 -7.02 -3.28 8.94
C CYS A 145 -6.82 -2.09 9.90
N VAL A 146 -6.01 -1.09 9.55
CA VAL A 146 -5.72 0.06 10.43
C VAL A 146 -7.00 0.85 10.76
N PRO A 147 -7.80 1.33 9.78
CA PRO A 147 -8.99 2.13 10.09
C PRO A 147 -10.08 1.31 10.79
N SER A 148 -10.15 0.01 10.49
CA SER A 148 -11.18 -0.90 11.02
C SER A 148 -10.77 -1.60 12.33
N ARG A 149 -9.56 -1.33 12.85
CA ARG A 149 -9.04 -1.86 14.13
C ARG A 149 -9.10 -3.38 14.22
N GLN A 150 -8.87 -4.06 13.10
CA GLN A 150 -8.96 -5.52 12.99
C GLN A 150 -7.66 -6.21 13.42
N TRP A 151 -7.28 -6.07 14.69
CA TRP A 151 -6.03 -6.62 15.21
C TRP A 151 -5.88 -8.14 15.07
N LYS A 152 -6.98 -8.90 15.05
CA LYS A 152 -6.96 -10.36 14.83
C LYS A 152 -6.37 -10.74 13.46
N ALA A 153 -6.58 -9.90 12.45
CA ALA A 153 -6.04 -10.12 11.11
C ALA A 153 -4.50 -10.08 11.09
N VAL A 154 -3.86 -9.38 12.02
CA VAL A 154 -2.40 -9.33 12.12
C VAL A 154 -1.82 -10.72 12.38
N SER A 155 -2.39 -11.48 13.31
CA SER A 155 -1.95 -12.86 13.58
C SER A 155 -2.09 -13.74 12.35
N TRP A 156 -3.24 -13.63 11.66
CA TRP A 156 -3.50 -14.38 10.43
C TRP A 156 -2.47 -14.05 9.32
N VAL A 157 -2.14 -12.77 9.11
CA VAL A 157 -1.12 -12.36 8.14
C VAL A 157 0.24 -12.97 8.45
N PHE A 158 0.68 -12.95 9.72
CA PHE A 158 1.97 -13.54 10.10
C PHE A 158 2.00 -15.07 9.96
N ILE A 159 0.85 -15.74 10.17
CA ILE A 159 0.72 -17.18 9.91
C ILE A 159 0.85 -17.46 8.42
N GLU A 160 0.16 -16.69 7.57
CA GLU A 160 0.25 -16.88 6.13
C GLU A 160 1.62 -16.55 5.55
N LEU A 161 2.29 -15.48 6.01
CA LEU A 161 3.67 -15.21 5.61
C LEU A 161 4.58 -16.41 5.91
N ARG A 162 4.48 -17.00 7.11
CA ARG A 162 5.25 -18.18 7.49
C ARG A 162 4.93 -19.40 6.61
N LYS A 163 3.64 -19.70 6.40
CA LYS A 163 3.20 -20.84 5.57
C LYS A 163 3.74 -20.77 4.14
N ASN A 164 3.82 -19.57 3.59
CA ASN A 164 4.30 -19.33 2.22
C ASN A 164 5.82 -19.10 2.16
N GLY A 165 6.56 -19.30 3.25
CA GLY A 165 8.01 -19.10 3.29
C GLY A 165 8.45 -17.64 3.12
N LEU A 166 7.54 -16.68 3.30
CA LEU A 166 7.79 -15.25 3.15
C LEU A 166 8.27 -14.65 4.47
N ARG A 167 9.29 -13.80 4.41
CA ARG A 167 9.82 -13.10 5.58
C ARG A 167 9.13 -11.73 5.75
N PRO A 168 8.55 -11.44 6.93
CA PRO A 168 8.10 -10.08 7.27
C PRO A 168 9.26 -9.10 7.16
N ASN A 169 9.01 -7.92 6.62
CA ASN A 169 9.99 -6.83 6.55
C ASN A 169 9.57 -5.67 7.45
N GLY A 170 10.39 -4.61 7.52
CA GLY A 170 10.09 -3.45 8.35
C GLY A 170 8.74 -2.78 8.07
N ALA A 171 8.25 -2.82 6.82
CA ALA A 171 6.91 -2.32 6.50
C ALA A 171 5.80 -3.22 7.10
N THR A 172 5.99 -4.55 7.06
CA THR A 172 5.09 -5.51 7.70
C THR A 172 5.00 -5.26 9.21
N TYR A 173 6.14 -5.09 9.89
CA TYR A 173 6.15 -4.80 11.33
C TYR A 173 5.54 -3.44 11.65
N GLY A 174 5.87 -2.40 10.89
CA GLY A 174 5.30 -1.06 11.08
C GLY A 174 3.78 -1.04 10.97
N LEU A 175 3.22 -1.67 9.94
CA LEU A 175 1.76 -1.78 9.76
C LEU A 175 1.11 -2.62 10.87
N ALA A 176 1.73 -3.74 11.27
CA ALA A 176 1.23 -4.55 12.38
C ALA A 176 1.17 -3.74 13.68
N MET A 177 2.21 -2.97 13.98
CA MET A 177 2.25 -2.06 15.14
C MET A 177 1.15 -0.99 15.04
N GLU A 178 0.93 -0.42 13.87
CA GLU A 178 -0.12 0.60 13.67
C GLU A 178 -1.52 0.04 13.89
N VAL A 179 -1.82 -1.16 13.38
CA VAL A 179 -3.10 -1.85 13.66
C VAL A 179 -3.27 -2.09 15.15
N MET A 180 -2.22 -2.53 15.86
CA MET A 180 -2.26 -2.78 17.30
C MET A 180 -2.47 -1.48 18.10
N LEU A 181 -1.79 -0.39 17.72
CA LEU A 181 -1.93 0.93 18.31
C LEU A 181 -3.38 1.43 18.19
N GLU A 182 -3.95 1.40 16.98
CA GLU A 182 -5.32 1.89 16.77
C GLU A 182 -6.38 0.98 17.39
N SER A 183 -6.03 -0.27 17.67
CA SER A 183 -6.88 -1.22 18.40
C SER A 183 -6.72 -1.16 19.92
N GLY A 184 -5.89 -0.26 20.45
CA GLY A 184 -5.61 -0.14 21.90
C GLY A 184 -4.86 -1.33 22.49
N LYS A 185 -4.11 -2.09 21.66
CA LYS A 185 -3.34 -3.27 22.07
C LYS A 185 -1.87 -2.90 22.26
N TYR A 186 -1.59 -1.98 23.17
CA TYR A 186 -0.26 -1.37 23.32
C TYR A 186 0.84 -2.38 23.68
N ASP A 187 0.55 -3.37 24.53
CA ASP A 187 1.50 -4.47 24.81
C ASP A 187 2.00 -5.18 23.55
N ARG A 188 1.11 -5.35 22.57
CA ARG A 188 1.44 -5.96 21.28
C ARG A 188 2.28 -5.04 20.41
N VAL A 189 2.11 -3.71 20.53
CA VAL A 189 3.00 -2.73 19.86
C VAL A 189 4.44 -2.96 20.31
N TYR A 190 4.67 -3.08 21.62
CA TYR A 190 6.01 -3.34 22.18
C TYR A 190 6.56 -4.70 21.77
N GLU A 191 5.71 -5.74 21.76
CA GLU A 191 6.07 -7.07 21.29
C GLU A 191 6.54 -7.05 19.82
N PHE A 192 5.78 -6.43 18.93
CA PHE A 192 6.16 -6.33 17.52
C PHE A 192 7.41 -5.48 17.32
N PHE A 193 7.60 -4.42 18.10
CA PHE A 193 8.83 -3.62 18.07
C PHE A 193 10.07 -4.44 18.45
N ARG A 194 9.98 -5.24 19.54
CA ARG A 194 11.07 -6.16 19.94
C ARG A 194 11.30 -7.25 18.90
N LYS A 195 10.22 -7.81 18.33
CA LYS A 195 10.30 -8.87 17.32
C LYS A 195 10.91 -8.38 16.01
N MET A 196 10.63 -7.14 15.62
CA MET A 196 11.25 -6.49 14.47
C MET A 196 12.77 -6.41 14.65
N LYS A 197 13.22 -5.93 15.83
CA LYS A 197 14.64 -5.85 16.18
C LYS A 197 15.30 -7.23 16.18
N SER A 198 14.67 -8.23 16.81
CA SER A 198 15.23 -9.59 16.86
C SER A 198 15.22 -10.33 15.52
N SER A 199 14.37 -9.93 14.57
CA SER A 199 14.41 -10.45 13.20
C SER A 199 15.45 -9.77 12.30
N GLY A 200 16.26 -8.85 12.84
CA GLY A 200 17.27 -8.11 12.08
C GLY A 200 16.71 -6.95 11.25
N GLU A 201 15.44 -6.60 11.43
CA GLU A 201 14.83 -5.45 10.76
C GLU A 201 15.08 -4.19 11.60
N ALA A 202 15.80 -3.23 11.03
CA ALA A 202 16.12 -1.98 11.71
C ALA A 202 14.87 -1.09 11.86
N PRO A 203 14.48 -0.67 13.08
CA PRO A 203 13.40 0.28 13.28
C PRO A 203 13.61 1.57 12.47
N LYS A 204 12.53 2.09 11.88
CA LYS A 204 12.54 3.34 11.13
C LYS A 204 11.78 4.43 11.88
N ALA A 205 11.91 5.69 11.47
CA ALA A 205 11.18 6.81 12.06
C ALA A 205 9.67 6.55 12.20
N ILE A 206 9.03 5.94 11.18
CA ILE A 206 7.61 5.56 11.25
C ILE A 206 7.31 4.58 12.40
N THR A 207 8.22 3.63 12.67
CA THR A 207 8.08 2.65 13.74
C THR A 207 8.22 3.31 15.11
N TYR A 208 9.18 4.22 15.26
CA TYR A 208 9.33 5.04 16.47
C TYR A 208 8.14 5.96 16.69
N LYS A 209 7.57 6.55 15.64
CA LYS A 209 6.31 7.32 15.74
C LYS A 209 5.20 6.50 16.39
N VAL A 210 5.00 5.27 15.93
CA VAL A 210 3.96 4.38 16.46
C VAL A 210 4.25 4.00 17.92
N LEU A 211 5.52 3.79 18.27
CA LEU A 211 5.95 3.52 19.64
C LEU A 211 5.67 4.70 20.58
N VAL A 212 6.07 5.92 20.19
CA VAL A 212 5.81 7.16 20.95
C VAL A 212 4.32 7.38 21.16
N ARG A 213 3.49 7.18 20.12
CA ARG A 213 2.02 7.27 20.24
C ARG A 213 1.45 6.24 21.21
N ALA A 214 1.97 5.01 21.23
CA ALA A 214 1.52 3.97 22.17
C ALA A 214 1.84 4.36 23.61
N LEU A 215 3.08 4.78 23.87
CA LEU A 215 3.55 5.21 25.18
C LEU A 215 2.75 6.43 25.68
N TRP A 216 2.52 7.41 24.81
CA TRP A 216 1.70 8.55 25.14
C TRP A 216 0.26 8.16 25.52
N ARG A 217 -0.38 7.25 24.77
CA ARG A 217 -1.74 6.75 25.08
C ARG A 217 -1.81 5.97 26.41
N GLU A 218 -0.69 5.47 26.92
CA GLU A 218 -0.56 4.84 28.23
C GLU A 218 -0.04 5.79 29.33
N ASN A 219 0.11 7.08 29.03
CA ASN A 219 0.67 8.08 29.94
C ASN A 219 2.12 7.78 30.38
N LYS A 220 2.88 7.08 29.53
CA LYS A 220 4.27 6.65 29.72
C LYS A 220 5.24 7.67 29.11
N ILE A 221 5.25 8.87 29.69
CA ILE A 221 5.86 10.07 29.07
C ILE A 221 7.38 9.97 29.00
N GLU A 222 8.03 9.52 30.08
CA GLU A 222 9.50 9.37 30.09
C GLU A 222 9.96 8.30 29.11
N GLU A 223 9.25 7.18 29.01
CA GLU A 223 9.58 6.14 28.03
C GLU A 223 9.38 6.65 26.59
N ALA A 224 8.42 7.57 26.36
CA ALA A 224 8.23 8.20 25.06
C ALA A 224 9.41 9.11 24.68
N VAL A 225 9.95 9.88 25.64
CA VAL A 225 11.18 10.66 25.47
C VAL A 225 12.37 9.74 25.21
N GLU A 226 12.52 8.68 26.00
CA GLU A 226 13.59 7.69 25.84
C GLU A 226 13.52 6.99 24.47
N ALA A 227 12.32 6.70 23.95
CA ALA A 227 12.15 6.13 22.62
C ALA A 227 12.67 7.06 21.51
N VAL A 228 12.50 8.37 21.63
CA VAL A 228 13.04 9.34 20.66
C VAL A 228 14.56 9.45 20.82
N ARG A 229 15.09 9.46 22.04
CA ARG A 229 16.54 9.43 22.26
C ARG A 229 17.19 8.14 21.71
N ASP A 230 16.55 6.99 21.89
CA ASP A 230 17.00 5.71 21.30
C ASP A 230 17.03 5.77 19.76
N MET A 231 16.07 6.46 19.14
CA MET A 231 16.04 6.68 17.70
C MET A 231 17.25 7.51 17.24
N GLU A 232 17.51 8.62 17.91
CA GLU A 232 18.63 9.54 17.60
C GLU A 232 20.00 8.89 17.82
N GLN A 233 20.18 8.19 18.94
CA GLN A 233 21.41 7.46 19.25
C GLN A 233 21.74 6.38 18.21
N LYS A 234 20.71 5.81 17.57
CA LYS A 234 20.86 4.83 16.49
C LYS A 234 21.04 5.46 15.11
N GLY A 235 21.13 6.79 15.02
CA GLY A 235 21.27 7.51 13.75
C GLY A 235 20.03 7.41 12.85
N VAL A 236 18.87 7.06 13.40
CA VAL A 236 17.63 7.03 12.64
C VAL A 236 17.11 8.46 12.53
N ILE A 237 17.20 9.04 11.32
CA ILE A 237 16.71 10.40 11.07
C ILE A 237 15.21 10.45 11.34
N GLY A 238 14.85 11.14 12.43
CA GLY A 238 13.47 11.34 12.84
C GLY A 238 12.72 12.18 11.80
N THR A 239 11.51 11.76 11.45
CA THR A 239 10.62 12.64 10.68
C THR A 239 10.01 13.68 11.63
N GLY A 240 9.69 14.88 11.14
CA GLY A 240 9.03 15.90 11.96
C GLY A 240 7.74 15.40 12.62
N SER A 241 7.09 14.37 12.07
CA SER A 241 5.94 13.72 12.69
C SER A 241 6.25 12.95 13.98
N VAL A 242 7.48 12.45 14.20
CA VAL A 242 7.85 11.79 15.47
C VAL A 242 7.96 12.83 16.57
N TYR A 243 8.71 13.90 16.32
CA TYR A 243 8.88 15.02 17.24
C TYR A 243 7.57 15.74 17.53
N TYR A 244 6.69 15.89 16.54
CA TYR A 244 5.34 16.42 16.76
C TYR A 244 4.54 15.59 17.77
N GLU A 245 4.54 14.26 17.65
CA GLU A 245 3.83 13.39 18.59
C GLU A 245 4.45 13.47 19.99
N LEU A 246 5.79 13.58 20.09
CA LEU A 246 6.47 13.80 21.37
C LEU A 246 6.11 15.16 21.98
N ALA A 247 6.09 16.23 21.18
CA ALA A 247 5.73 17.56 21.63
C ALA A 247 4.29 17.60 22.14
N CYS A 248 3.33 16.99 21.42
CA CYS A 248 1.97 16.84 21.90
C CYS A 248 1.89 16.04 23.20
N CYS A 249 2.66 14.96 23.31
CA CYS A 249 2.78 14.15 24.51
C CYS A 249 3.23 14.97 25.73
N LEU A 250 4.30 15.76 25.58
CA LEU A 250 4.84 16.63 26.63
C LEU A 250 3.89 17.77 27.00
N CYS A 251 3.33 18.47 26.00
CA CYS A 251 2.40 19.59 26.22
C CYS A 251 1.14 19.16 26.97
N ASN A 252 0.53 18.03 26.60
CA ASN A 252 -0.67 17.51 27.28
C ASN A 252 -0.40 17.06 28.72
N ASN A 253 0.86 16.94 29.11
CA ASN A 253 1.29 16.59 30.47
C ASN A 253 1.93 17.78 31.21
N GLY A 254 1.74 19.02 30.72
CA GLY A 254 2.24 20.24 31.36
C GLY A 254 3.73 20.52 31.16
N ARG A 255 4.45 19.70 30.39
CA ARG A 255 5.90 19.79 30.12
C ARG A 255 6.22 20.58 28.85
N TRP A 256 5.50 21.68 28.61
CA TRP A 256 5.62 22.48 27.38
C TRP A 256 7.02 23.09 27.17
N ARG A 257 7.79 23.35 28.24
CA ARG A 257 9.17 23.86 28.12
C ARG A 257 10.10 22.85 27.45
N GLU A 258 9.99 21.59 27.84
CA GLU A 258 10.75 20.50 27.22
C GLU A 258 10.29 20.28 25.77
N ALA A 259 8.99 20.36 25.51
CA ALA A 259 8.45 20.28 24.16
C ALA A 259 9.05 21.34 23.22
N MET A 260 9.25 22.57 23.70
CA MET A 260 9.89 23.63 22.90
C MET A 260 11.37 23.33 22.61
N LEU A 261 12.11 22.79 23.57
CA LEU A 261 13.52 22.43 23.38
C LEU A 261 13.69 21.29 22.37
N GLU A 262 12.87 20.26 22.48
CA GLU A 262 12.85 19.11 21.58
C GLU A 262 12.38 19.50 20.16
N ALA A 263 11.42 20.43 20.03
CA ALA A 263 10.95 20.94 18.74
C ALA A 263 11.92 21.94 18.06
N SER A 264 12.76 22.61 18.85
CA SER A 264 13.74 23.61 18.37
C SER A 264 15.07 22.99 17.95
N SER A 265 15.21 21.67 18.03
CA SER A 265 16.39 20.92 17.62
C SER A 265 16.14 20.21 16.28
N PRO A 266 16.00 20.92 15.14
CA PRO A 266 15.99 20.25 13.86
C PRO A 266 17.40 19.75 13.57
N SER A 267 17.51 18.44 13.32
CA SER A 267 18.64 17.84 12.61
C SER A 267 18.66 18.26 11.14
#